data_AF-A0A8H3EED7-F1
#
_entry.id   AF-A0A8H3EED7-F1
#
_cell.length_a   1.000
_cell.length_b   1.000
_cell.length_c   1.000
_cell.angle_alpha   90.00
_cell.angle_beta   90.00
_cell.angle_gamma   90.00
#
_symmetry.space_group_name_H-M   'P 1'
#
loop_
_entity.id
_entity.type
_entity.pdbx_description
1 polymer ?
#
loop_
_entity_poly.entity_id
_entity_poly.type
_entity_poly.pdbx_seq_one_letter_code
_entity_poly.pdbx_strand_id
1 'polypeptide(L)'
;MRAPSGIRPIPFIRNHGIFSVPPKPEFFQGRDNYLGAIRRKLSPDQVQPSPELRSCLITAMGGMGKTRIALEYAHRNRKLYNYVFWLGAQQVPKLSFSFASIATELGIPHAELMGGNRKYELVKEWLETTGKIPRHDCQDIAVDRK
;
A
#
# COMPACT_ATOMS: atom_id res chain seq x y z
N MET A 1 -34.77 -10.33 -9.80
CA MET A 1 -33.43 -10.78 -9.39
C MET A 1 -32.41 -10.03 -10.23
N ARG A 2 -31.66 -9.09 -9.65
CA ARG A 2 -30.69 -8.25 -10.36
C ARG A 2 -29.34 -8.99 -10.34
N ALA A 3 -28.76 -9.25 -11.50
CA ALA A 3 -27.42 -9.84 -11.59
C ALA A 3 -26.43 -8.97 -10.80
N PRO A 4 -25.52 -9.54 -9.99
CA PRO A 4 -24.44 -8.76 -9.42
C PRO A 4 -23.62 -8.22 -10.59
N SER A 5 -23.40 -6.91 -10.60
CA SER A 5 -22.60 -6.19 -11.59
C SER A 5 -21.24 -6.87 -11.75
N GLY A 6 -21.15 -7.75 -12.75
CA GLY A 6 -19.93 -8.42 -13.17
C GLY A 6 -19.01 -7.40 -13.82
N ILE A 7 -18.31 -6.64 -13.00
CA ILE A 7 -17.23 -5.78 -13.45
C ILE A 7 -15.99 -6.67 -13.54
N ARG A 8 -15.46 -6.78 -14.75
CA ARG A 8 -14.27 -7.58 -15.04
C ARG A 8 -13.11 -7.05 -14.18
N PRO A 9 -12.21 -7.92 -13.66
CA PRO A 9 -10.98 -7.45 -13.02
C PRO A 9 -10.30 -6.47 -13.97
N ILE A 10 -9.91 -5.29 -13.47
CA ILE A 10 -9.26 -4.23 -14.27
C ILE A 10 -8.04 -4.88 -14.93
N PRO A 11 -8.08 -5.18 -16.25
CA PRO A 11 -7.21 -6.17 -16.87
C PRO A 11 -5.76 -5.68 -17.05
N PHE A 12 -5.46 -4.46 -16.60
CA PHE A 12 -4.23 -3.74 -16.90
C PHE A 12 -3.51 -3.19 -15.66
N ILE A 13 -3.85 -3.66 -14.45
CA ILE A 13 -3.04 -3.31 -13.29
C ILE A 13 -1.68 -3.96 -13.49
N ARG A 14 -0.62 -3.15 -13.55
CA ARG A 14 0.74 -3.66 -13.73
C ARG A 14 0.98 -4.72 -12.64
N ASN A 15 1.23 -5.96 -13.05
CA ASN A 15 1.44 -7.10 -12.14
C ASN A 15 2.80 -7.03 -11.39
N HIS A 16 3.40 -5.84 -11.31
CA HIS A 16 4.65 -5.57 -10.62
C HIS A 16 4.30 -4.80 -9.36
N GLY A 17 4.79 -5.25 -8.21
CA GLY A 17 4.42 -4.62 -6.95
C GLY A 17 4.71 -3.11 -6.92
N ILE A 18 3.77 -2.31 -6.41
CA ILE A 18 3.89 -0.86 -6.30
C ILE A 18 4.43 -0.50 -4.93
N PHE A 19 5.42 0.39 -4.90
CA PHE A 19 6.00 0.91 -3.67
C PHE A 19 6.11 2.44 -3.77
N SER A 20 5.02 3.12 -3.42
CA SER A 20 4.92 4.58 -3.38
C SER A 20 5.10 5.06 -1.95
N VAL A 21 6.36 5.08 -1.51
CA VAL A 21 6.76 5.49 -0.16
C VAL A 21 7.88 6.52 -0.27
N PRO A 22 7.86 7.59 0.55
CA PRO A 22 8.95 8.56 0.59
C PRO A 22 10.33 7.90 0.80
N PRO A 23 11.43 8.58 0.44
CA PRO A 23 12.77 8.05 0.59
C PRO A 23 13.06 7.53 2.00
N LYS A 24 13.89 6.48 2.06
CA LYS A 24 14.31 5.90 3.33
C LYS A 24 15.05 6.96 4.16
N PRO A 25 14.83 7.04 5.48
CA PRO A 25 15.67 7.88 6.33
C PRO A 25 17.13 7.41 6.28
N GLU A 26 18.07 8.33 6.11
CA GLU A 26 19.51 8.03 6.03
C GLU A 26 20.05 7.34 7.29
N PHE A 27 19.56 7.78 8.45
CA PHE A 27 19.95 7.23 9.75
C PHE A 27 18.72 6.71 10.50
N PHE A 28 18.75 5.46 10.93
CA PHE A 28 17.73 4.87 11.80
C PHE A 28 18.35 3.76 12.65
N GLN A 29 18.32 3.93 13.98
CA GLN A 29 18.93 2.98 14.93
C GLN A 29 18.07 2.81 16.18
N GLY A 30 18.26 1.71 16.90
CA GLY A 30 17.78 1.51 18.29
C GLY A 30 16.27 1.33 18.46
N ARG A 31 15.53 0.99 17.40
CA ARG A 31 14.05 0.86 17.43
C ARG A 31 13.54 -0.46 16.84
N ASP A 32 14.40 -1.49 16.82
CA ASP A 32 14.07 -2.79 16.23
C ASP A 32 12.95 -3.51 16.98
N ASN A 33 12.81 -3.27 18.29
CA ASN A 33 11.69 -3.75 19.10
C ASN A 33 10.33 -3.26 18.56
N TYR A 34 10.22 -1.96 18.21
CA TYR A 34 9.01 -1.39 17.62
C TYR A 34 8.74 -1.94 16.22
N LEU A 35 9.78 -2.04 15.39
CA LEU A 35 9.67 -2.63 14.05
C LEU A 35 9.18 -4.09 14.13
N GLY A 36 9.69 -4.87 15.10
CA GLY A 36 9.25 -6.23 15.35
C GLY A 36 7.79 -6.31 15.81
N ALA A 37 7.33 -5.38 16.64
CA ALA A 37 5.93 -5.31 17.06
C ALA A 37 4.98 -4.99 15.89
N ILE A 38 5.37 -4.05 15.02
CA ILE A 38 4.62 -3.73 13.79
C ILE A 38 4.59 -4.96 12.88
N ARG A 39 5.73 -5.64 12.69
CA ARG A 39 5.83 -6.85 11.87
C ARG A 39 4.89 -7.95 12.34
N ARG A 40 4.84 -8.22 13.65
CA ARG A 40 3.92 -9.24 14.18
C ARG A 40 2.46 -8.92 13.90
N LYS A 41 2.06 -7.66 13.97
CA LYS A 41 0.67 -7.23 13.68
C LYS A 41 0.32 -7.21 12.20
N LEU A 42 1.27 -6.81 11.34
CA LEU A 42 1.01 -6.54 9.92
C LEU A 42 1.58 -7.60 8.96
N SER A 43 2.29 -8.62 9.44
CA SER A 43 2.88 -9.65 8.58
C SER A 43 1.77 -10.51 7.96
N PRO A 44 1.78 -10.74 6.63
CA PRO A 44 0.78 -11.57 5.96
C PRO A 44 0.90 -13.05 6.34
N ASP A 45 2.08 -13.52 6.73
CA ASP A 45 2.41 -14.94 6.92
C ASP A 45 2.09 -15.47 8.34
N GLN A 46 1.22 -14.77 9.08
CA GLN A 46 0.73 -15.28 10.37
C GLN A 46 -0.09 -16.57 10.18
N VAL A 47 0.10 -17.52 11.11
CA VAL A 47 -0.37 -18.92 11.07
C VAL A 47 -1.89 -19.08 10.90
N GLN A 48 -2.67 -18.03 11.17
CA GLN A 48 -4.12 -18.04 10.92
C GLN A 48 -4.46 -17.00 9.85
N PRO A 49 -4.86 -17.42 8.64
CA PRO A 49 -5.40 -16.52 7.63
C PRO A 49 -6.77 -16.01 8.13
N SER A 50 -6.77 -14.94 8.92
CA SER A 50 -7.98 -14.17 9.15
C SER A 50 -8.24 -13.28 7.92
N PRO A 51 -9.46 -13.28 7.36
CA PRO A 51 -9.85 -12.36 6.30
C PRO A 51 -10.00 -10.91 6.80
N GLU A 52 -9.59 -10.62 8.03
CA GLU A 52 -9.83 -9.36 8.71
C GLU A 52 -8.73 -8.33 8.41
N LEU A 53 -9.17 -7.07 8.27
CA LEU A 53 -8.29 -5.92 8.11
C LEU A 53 -7.34 -5.78 9.30
N ARG A 54 -6.03 -5.81 9.04
CA ARG A 54 -5.00 -5.61 10.07
C ARG A 54 -4.59 -4.13 10.10
N SER A 55 -4.60 -3.54 11.28
CA SER A 55 -4.19 -2.15 11.48
C SER A 55 -3.22 -2.02 12.65
N CYS A 56 -2.33 -1.01 12.57
CA CYS A 56 -1.38 -0.69 13.62
C CYS A 56 -1.32 0.84 13.77
N LEU A 57 -1.54 1.32 14.99
CA LEU A 57 -1.42 2.72 15.34
C LEU A 57 -0.11 2.96 16.10
N ILE A 58 0.67 3.95 15.65
CA ILE A 58 1.89 4.40 16.33
C ILE A 58 1.58 5.71 17.05
N THR A 59 1.51 5.67 18.38
CA THR A 59 1.31 6.85 19.23
C THR A 59 2.60 7.22 19.95
N ALA A 60 2.88 8.52 20.04
CA ALA A 60 3.99 9.10 20.77
C ALA A 60 3.85 10.62 20.77
N MET A 61 4.55 11.30 21.68
CA MET A 61 4.67 12.76 21.67
C MET A 61 5.28 13.27 20.35
N GLY A 62 5.15 14.58 20.10
CA GLY A 62 5.79 15.25 18.96
C GLY A 62 7.30 14.98 18.92
N GLY A 63 7.89 14.92 17.72
CA GLY A 63 9.35 14.74 17.57
C GLY A 63 9.91 13.34 17.81
N MET A 64 9.15 12.39 18.38
CA MET A 64 9.64 11.03 18.70
C MET A 64 9.90 10.11 17.48
N GLY A 65 9.79 10.62 16.25
CA GLY A 65 10.15 9.87 15.05
C GLY A 65 9.13 8.85 14.56
N LYS A 66 7.84 8.98 14.90
CA LYS A 66 6.76 8.09 14.42
C LYS A 66 6.79 7.85 12.91
N THR A 67 6.91 8.93 12.14
CA THR A 67 7.02 8.89 10.68
C THR A 67 8.26 8.13 10.22
N ARG A 68 9.40 8.31 10.90
CA ARG A 68 10.64 7.58 10.58
C ARG A 68 10.50 6.09 10.84
N ILE A 69 9.80 5.68 11.91
CA ILE A 69 9.53 4.26 12.20
C ILE A 69 8.66 3.65 11.10
N ALA A 70 7.60 4.32 10.69
CA ALA A 70 6.72 3.85 9.61
C ALA A 70 7.45 3.73 8.27
N LEU A 71 8.28 4.73 7.92
CA LEU A 71 9.11 4.68 6.71
C LEU A 71 10.11 3.53 6.77
N GLU A 72 10.85 3.39 7.87
CA GLU A 72 11.83 2.31 8.02
C GLU A 72 11.15 0.94 7.92
N TYR A 73 9.97 0.77 8.55
CA TYR A 73 9.19 -0.45 8.44
C TYR A 73 8.83 -0.77 6.98
N ALA A 74 8.28 0.21 6.26
CA ALA A 74 7.87 0.04 4.87
C ALA A 74 9.06 -0.35 3.98
N HIS A 75 10.20 0.31 4.13
CA HIS A 75 11.42 0.02 3.36
C HIS A 75 12.00 -1.37 3.69
N ARG A 76 12.11 -1.73 4.97
CA ARG A 76 12.65 -3.04 5.39
C ARG A 76 11.77 -4.22 4.99
N ASN A 77 10.46 -4.01 4.88
CA ASN A 77 9.48 -5.06 4.62
C ASN A 77 8.82 -4.94 3.25
N ARG A 78 9.37 -4.15 2.32
CA ARG A 78 8.83 -3.94 0.96
C ARG A 78 8.43 -5.24 0.28
N LYS A 79 9.27 -6.28 0.39
CA LYS A 79 9.06 -7.59 -0.26
C LYS A 79 7.88 -8.39 0.30
N LEU A 80 7.35 -8.02 1.48
CA LEU A 80 6.19 -8.70 2.09
C LEU A 80 4.85 -8.23 1.50
N TYR A 81 4.84 -7.12 0.77
CA TYR A 81 3.62 -6.48 0.30
C TYR A 81 3.67 -6.26 -1.21
N ASN A 82 2.60 -6.61 -1.91
CA ASN A 82 2.47 -6.33 -3.35
C ASN A 82 2.29 -4.83 -3.61
N TYR A 83 1.54 -4.14 -2.75
CA TYR A 83 1.21 -2.74 -2.93
C TYR A 83 1.43 -1.98 -1.61
N VAL A 84 2.22 -0.92 -1.64
CA VAL A 84 2.45 -0.03 -0.51
C VAL A 84 2.27 1.41 -0.96
N PHE A 85 1.31 2.09 -0.33
CA PHE A 85 0.95 3.48 -0.63
C PHE A 85 1.15 4.35 0.60
N TRP A 86 1.73 5.55 0.41
CA TRP A 86 1.93 6.52 1.47
C TRP A 86 0.96 7.69 1.35
N LEU A 87 0.05 7.81 2.32
CA LEU A 87 -1.02 8.81 2.28
C LEU A 87 -0.78 9.97 3.25
N GLY A 88 -0.91 11.19 2.76
CA GLY A 88 -0.83 12.40 3.58
C GLY A 88 -2.14 12.69 4.33
N ALA A 89 -2.30 12.16 5.54
CA ALA A 89 -3.51 12.32 6.34
C ALA A 89 -3.54 13.56 7.28
N GLN A 90 -2.68 14.55 7.07
CA GLN A 90 -2.64 15.73 7.95
C GLN A 90 -3.86 16.64 7.82
N GLN A 91 -4.47 16.70 6.63
CA GLN A 91 -5.64 17.52 6.32
C GLN A 91 -6.50 16.76 5.30
N VAL A 92 -7.82 16.99 5.33
CA VAL A 92 -8.78 16.31 4.43
C VAL A 92 -8.42 16.50 2.94
N PRO A 93 -8.12 17.71 2.43
CA PRO A 93 -7.78 17.87 1.02
C PRO A 93 -6.52 17.10 0.60
N LYS A 94 -5.52 17.04 1.48
CA LYS A 94 -4.27 16.32 1.24
C LYS A 94 -4.47 14.80 1.22
N LEU A 95 -5.34 14.30 2.09
CA LEU A 95 -5.72 12.89 2.10
C LEU A 95 -6.46 12.53 0.82
N SER A 96 -7.47 13.31 0.45
CA SER A 96 -8.24 13.11 -0.77
C SER A 96 -7.34 13.13 -2.01
N PHE A 97 -6.39 14.07 -2.09
CA PHE A 97 -5.43 14.14 -3.17
C PHE A 97 -4.50 12.91 -3.22
N SER A 98 -3.89 12.54 -2.08
CA SER A 98 -2.98 11.39 -1.99
C SER A 98 -3.71 10.07 -2.28
N PHE A 99 -4.99 9.97 -1.91
CA PHE A 99 -5.80 8.79 -2.20
C PHE A 99 -6.14 8.71 -3.69
N ALA A 100 -6.52 9.84 -4.29
CA ALA A 100 -6.80 9.90 -5.73
C ALA A 100 -5.55 9.62 -6.59
N SER A 101 -4.34 9.95 -6.12
CA SER A 101 -3.10 9.65 -6.85
C SER A 101 -2.83 8.15 -6.98
N ILE A 102 -3.38 7.32 -6.08
CA ILE A 102 -3.29 5.85 -6.18
C ILE A 102 -3.84 5.37 -7.53
N ALA A 103 -4.90 5.99 -8.08
CA ALA A 103 -5.45 5.61 -9.38
C ALA A 103 -4.40 5.71 -10.50
N THR A 104 -3.59 6.78 -10.46
CA THR A 104 -2.50 7.01 -11.41
C THR A 104 -1.35 6.04 -11.16
N GLU A 105 -1.00 5.79 -9.90
CA GLU A 105 0.05 4.83 -9.54
C GLU A 105 -0.29 3.39 -9.95
N LEU A 106 -1.56 3.00 -9.84
CA LEU A 106 -2.09 1.71 -10.32
C LEU A 106 -2.08 1.60 -11.85
N GLY A 107 -1.83 2.70 -12.57
CA GLY A 107 -1.85 2.74 -14.03
C GLY A 107 -3.26 2.64 -14.62
N ILE A 108 -4.28 3.13 -13.90
CA ILE A 108 -5.66 3.18 -14.42
C ILE A 108 -5.67 4.08 -15.67
N PRO A 109 -6.12 3.59 -16.83
CA PRO A 109 -6.11 4.36 -18.06
C PRO A 109 -6.87 5.68 -17.94
N HIS A 110 -6.29 6.76 -18.47
CA HIS A 110 -6.89 8.10 -18.47
C HIS A 110 -7.13 8.69 -17.07
N ALA A 111 -6.54 8.12 -16.01
CA ALA A 111 -6.73 8.61 -14.66
C ALA A 111 -6.41 10.10 -14.56
N GLU A 112 -5.34 10.58 -15.18
CA GLU A 112 -4.96 11.99 -15.24
C GLU A 112 -6.08 12.94 -15.73
N LEU A 113 -6.98 12.47 -16.60
CA LEU A 113 -8.12 13.22 -17.13
C LEU A 113 -9.38 13.14 -16.24
N MET A 114 -9.39 12.24 -15.25
CA MET A 114 -10.54 12.01 -14.37
C MET A 114 -10.59 12.99 -13.19
N GLY A 115 -11.81 13.37 -12.80
CA GLY A 115 -12.06 14.09 -11.55
C GLY A 115 -11.78 13.24 -10.30
N GLY A 116 -11.56 13.91 -9.17
CA GLY A 116 -11.16 13.26 -7.90
C GLY A 116 -12.14 12.20 -7.39
N ASN A 117 -13.45 12.44 -7.47
CA ASN A 117 -14.48 11.48 -7.04
C ASN A 117 -14.41 10.18 -7.84
N ARG A 118 -14.20 10.27 -9.16
CA ARG A 118 -14.10 9.08 -10.02
C ARG A 118 -12.86 8.26 -9.70
N LYS A 119 -11.72 8.92 -9.47
CA LYS A 119 -10.49 8.26 -9.00
C LYS A 119 -10.71 7.55 -7.67
N TYR A 120 -11.39 8.20 -6.73
CA TYR A 120 -11.71 7.63 -5.43
C TYR A 120 -12.54 6.35 -5.54
N GLU A 121 -13.62 6.36 -6.34
CA GLU A 121 -14.46 5.18 -6.58
C GLU A 121 -13.66 3.99 -7.13
N LEU A 122 -12.82 4.23 -8.14
CA LEU A 122 -12.03 3.19 -8.78
C LEU A 122 -10.98 2.59 -7.83
N VAL A 123 -10.32 3.43 -7.02
CA VAL A 123 -9.36 2.96 -6.01
C VAL A 123 -10.08 2.19 -4.91
N LYS A 124 -11.26 2.64 -4.46
CA LYS A 124 -12.06 1.94 -3.46
C LYS A 124 -12.49 0.55 -3.96
N GLU A 125 -13.05 0.49 -5.16
CA GLU A 125 -13.44 -0.76 -5.80
C GLU A 125 -12.26 -1.73 -5.96
N TRP A 126 -11.11 -1.18 -6.37
CA TRP A 126 -9.87 -1.95 -6.47
C TRP A 126 -9.45 -2.53 -5.10
N LEU A 127 -9.45 -1.73 -4.04
CA LEU A 127 -9.10 -2.18 -2.67
C LEU A 127 -10.05 -3.29 -2.18
N GLU A 128 -11.36 -3.17 -2.46
CA GLU A 128 -12.38 -4.15 -2.07
C GLU A 128 -12.24 -5.49 -2.82
N THR A 129 -11.66 -5.46 -4.03
CA THR A 129 -11.47 -6.64 -4.88
C THR A 129 -10.08 -7.27 -4.69
N THR A 130 -9.10 -6.49 -4.23
CA THR A 130 -7.70 -6.90 -4.06
C THR A 130 -7.55 -7.76 -2.80
N GLY A 131 -7.21 -9.04 -2.99
CA GLY A 131 -7.18 -10.06 -1.93
C GLY A 131 -7.63 -11.44 -2.40
N LYS A 132 -8.21 -11.53 -3.60
CA LYS A 132 -8.60 -12.79 -4.27
C LYS A 132 -7.59 -13.27 -5.33
N ILE A 133 -6.50 -12.53 -5.54
CA ILE A 133 -5.52 -12.80 -6.61
C ILE A 133 -4.41 -13.68 -6.01
N PRO A 134 -4.25 -14.94 -6.45
CA PRO A 134 -3.23 -15.84 -5.93
C PRO A 134 -1.81 -15.29 -6.17
N ARG A 135 -0.90 -15.57 -5.23
CA ARG A 135 0.54 -15.32 -5.41
C ARG A 135 1.00 -16.17 -6.59
N HIS A 136 1.23 -15.57 -7.76
CA HIS A 136 2.11 -16.18 -8.75
C HIS A 136 3.52 -15.68 -8.47
N ASP A 137 4.42 -16.64 -8.33
CA ASP A 137 5.78 -16.46 -7.87
C ASP A 137 6.48 -15.27 -8.52
N CYS A 138 6.97 -14.37 -7.67
CA CYS A 138 7.87 -13.30 -8.03
C CYS A 138 9.23 -13.92 -8.34
N GLN A 139 9.38 -14.53 -9.52
CA GLN A 139 10.70 -14.90 -10.04
C GLN A 139 11.38 -13.64 -10.57
N ASP A 140 12.35 -13.17 -9.78
CA ASP A 140 13.56 -12.44 -10.14
C ASP A 140 13.53 -11.68 -11.48
N ILE A 141 13.12 -10.41 -11.43
CA ILE A 141 13.66 -9.43 -12.37
C ILE A 141 15.00 -8.98 -11.80
N ALA A 142 16.03 -9.77 -12.09
CA ALA A 142 17.40 -9.29 -12.08
C ALA A 142 17.48 -8.15 -13.09
N VAL A 143 17.52 -6.91 -12.59
CA VAL A 143 17.89 -5.77 -13.42
C VAL A 143 19.40 -5.82 -13.54
N ASP A 144 19.86 -6.51 -14.58
CA ASP A 144 21.22 -6.41 -15.10
C ASP A 144 21.46 -4.95 -15.48
N ARG A 145 22.32 -4.28 -14.70
CA ARG A 145 22.84 -2.96 -15.05
C ARG A 145 24.16 -3.22 -15.77
N LYS A 146 24.17 -3.02 -17.09
CA LYS A 146 25.40 -2.69 -17.82
C LYS A 146 25.98 -1.37 -17.34
#